data_AF-Q2SK21-F1
#
_entry.id   AF-Q2SK21-F1
#
_cell.length_a   1.000
_cell.length_b   1.000
_cell.length_c   1.000
_cell.angle_alpha   90.00
_cell.angle_beta   90.00
_cell.angle_gamma   90.00
#
_symmetry.space_group_name_H-M   'P 1'
#
loop_
_entity.id
_entity.type
_entity.pdbx_description
1 polymer ?
#
loop_
_entity_poly.entity_id
_entity_poly.type
_entity_poly.pdbx_seq_one_letter_code
_entity_poly.pdbx_strand_id
1 'polypeptide(L)'
;MQLSSVGESSAMTPLLLAILSIVVGVFPLLVASMAKAIANSLGGSLSEADCEGCMLFGRDISPILYRMFVFAWLSMFTLGLGMLGVMGAIVWALLS
;
A
#
# COMPACT_ATOMS: atom_id res chain seq x y z
N MET A 1 -35.15 24.24 -8.48
CA MET A 1 -34.11 23.55 -9.29
C MET A 1 -33.11 24.62 -9.71
N GLN A 2 -31.82 24.43 -9.41
CA GLN A 2 -30.69 25.38 -9.44
C GLN A 2 -30.51 26.27 -8.18
N LEU A 3 -29.41 26.09 -7.44
CA LEU A 3 -28.20 26.95 -7.42
C LEU A 3 -27.29 26.64 -6.22
N SER A 4 -26.12 26.03 -6.47
CA SER A 4 -24.84 26.25 -5.77
C SER A 4 -23.78 25.42 -6.51
N SER A 5 -23.15 25.99 -7.54
CA SER A 5 -21.87 26.72 -7.44
C SER A 5 -20.67 25.79 -7.57
N VAL A 6 -20.02 25.93 -8.72
CA VAL A 6 -18.61 25.66 -8.97
C VAL A 6 -17.75 26.16 -7.80
N GLY A 7 -16.75 25.38 -7.38
CA GLY A 7 -15.54 25.93 -6.76
C GLY A 7 -15.17 25.39 -5.37
N GLU A 8 -14.17 24.51 -5.38
CA GLU A 8 -13.02 24.48 -4.45
C GLU A 8 -13.19 23.99 -2.98
N SER A 9 -12.22 23.14 -2.61
CA SER A 9 -11.65 22.93 -1.26
C SER A 9 -12.25 21.84 -0.34
N SER A 10 -11.59 20.68 -0.32
CA SER A 10 -11.36 19.86 0.90
C SER A 10 -12.52 19.10 1.55
N ALA A 11 -13.67 18.88 0.88
CA ALA A 11 -14.67 17.93 1.38
C ALA A 11 -14.31 16.49 0.94
N MET A 12 -13.90 15.63 1.88
CA MET A 12 -13.71 14.21 1.61
C MET A 12 -15.03 13.59 1.15
N THR A 13 -15.18 13.29 -0.13
CA THR A 13 -16.33 12.52 -0.64
C THR A 13 -16.19 11.06 -0.19
N PRO A 14 -17.30 10.32 0.01
CA PRO A 14 -17.23 8.91 0.41
C PRO A 14 -16.42 8.06 -0.59
N LEU A 15 -16.50 8.40 -1.88
CA LEU A 15 -15.67 7.79 -2.93
C LEU A 15 -14.17 8.05 -2.70
N LEU A 16 -13.78 9.30 -2.41
CA LEU A 16 -12.37 9.65 -2.15
C LEU A 16 -11.84 8.93 -0.90
N LEU A 17 -12.64 8.82 0.16
CA LEU A 17 -12.28 8.09 1.37
C LEU A 17 -12.08 6.59 1.08
N ALA A 18 -12.94 5.98 0.28
CA ALA A 18 -12.78 4.60 -0.16
C ALA A 18 -11.49 4.38 -0.97
N ILE A 19 -11.20 5.27 -1.93
CA ILE A 19 -9.97 5.20 -2.75
C ILE A 19 -8.72 5.30 -1.86
N LEU A 20 -8.66 6.30 -0.97
CA LEU A 20 -7.54 6.47 -0.06
C LEU A 20 -7.34 5.26 0.84
N SER A 21 -8.43 4.69 1.36
CA SER A 21 -8.38 3.51 2.22
C SER A 21 -7.82 2.28 1.49
N ILE A 22 -8.20 2.08 0.23
CA ILE A 22 -7.66 1.01 -0.61
C ILE A 22 -6.17 1.24 -0.91
N VAL A 23 -5.80 2.46 -1.31
CA VAL A 23 -4.41 2.80 -1.62
C VAL A 23 -3.52 2.57 -0.40
N VAL A 24 -3.89 3.12 0.76
CA VAL A 24 -3.12 2.96 2.01
C VAL A 24 -3.12 1.49 2.46
N GLY A 25 -4.23 0.78 2.29
CA GLY A 25 -4.34 -0.62 2.68
C GLY A 25 -3.41 -1.55 1.91
N VAL A 26 -3.32 -1.35 0.58
CA VAL A 26 -2.57 -2.24 -0.33
C VAL A 26 -1.11 -1.78 -0.54
N PHE A 27 -0.81 -0.50 -0.30
CA PHE A 27 0.53 0.07 -0.51
C PHE A 27 1.70 -0.74 0.09
N PRO A 28 1.70 -1.12 1.38
CA PRO A 28 2.80 -1.91 1.94
C PRO A 28 2.96 -3.28 1.28
N LEU A 29 1.87 -3.89 0.82
CA LEU A 29 1.89 -5.15 0.09
C LEU A 29 2.53 -4.99 -1.30
N LEU A 30 2.25 -3.87 -1.99
CA LEU A 30 2.87 -3.50 -3.26
C LEU A 30 4.39 -3.32 -3.09
N VAL A 31 4.82 -2.60 -2.06
CA VAL A 31 6.25 -2.40 -1.79
C VAL A 31 6.97 -3.74 -1.53
N ALA A 32 6.39 -4.60 -0.69
CA ALA A 32 6.98 -5.90 -0.38
C ALA A 32 7.02 -6.85 -1.58
N SER A 33 5.96 -6.87 -2.40
CA SER A 33 5.92 -7.68 -3.62
C SER A 33 6.93 -7.21 -4.66
N MET A 34 7.16 -5.90 -4.79
CA MET A 34 8.22 -5.35 -5.64
C MET A 34 9.61 -5.79 -5.16
N ALA A 35 9.88 -5.77 -3.85
CA ALA A 35 11.15 -6.25 -3.31
C ALA A 35 11.41 -7.71 -3.66
N LYS A 36 10.39 -8.56 -3.52
CA LYS A 36 10.46 -9.98 -3.90
C LYS A 36 10.67 -10.18 -5.40
N ALA A 37 10.00 -9.39 -6.24
CA ALA A 37 10.18 -9.44 -7.68
C ALA A 37 11.63 -9.08 -8.08
N ILE A 38 12.19 -8.03 -7.48
CA ILE A 38 13.57 -7.60 -7.73
C ILE A 38 14.58 -8.67 -7.28
N ALA A 39 14.39 -9.27 -6.09
CA ALA A 39 15.24 -10.37 -5.62
C ALA A 39 15.27 -11.52 -6.62
N ASN A 40 14.08 -11.95 -7.06
CA ASN A 40 13.94 -13.06 -8.00
C ASN A 40 14.57 -12.74 -9.37
N SER A 41 14.48 -11.49 -9.85
CA SER A 41 15.14 -11.07 -11.08
C SER A 41 16.67 -11.04 -10.99
N LEU A 42 17.23 -10.88 -9.78
CA LEU A 42 18.67 -10.89 -9.54
C LEU A 42 19.22 -12.29 -9.22
N GLY A 43 18.35 -13.31 -9.16
CA GLY A 43 18.72 -14.67 -8.79
C GLY A 43 18.94 -14.86 -7.28
N GLY A 44 18.57 -13.88 -6.48
CA GLY A 44 18.58 -13.96 -5.02
C GLY A 44 17.29 -14.54 -4.45
N SER A 45 17.34 -14.89 -3.17
CA SER A 45 16.19 -15.35 -2.41
C SER A 45 15.84 -14.34 -1.32
N LEU A 46 14.56 -14.12 -1.12
CA LEU A 46 14.05 -13.15 -0.17
C LEU A 46 12.91 -13.77 0.63
N SER A 47 13.17 -13.93 1.93
CA SER A 47 12.35 -14.61 2.93
C SER A 47 12.14 -13.70 4.14
N GLU A 48 11.22 -14.08 5.01
CA GLU A 48 10.91 -13.37 6.25
C GLU A 48 12.11 -13.41 7.23
N ALA A 49 12.89 -14.49 7.16
CA ALA A 49 14.04 -14.71 8.02
C ALA A 49 15.37 -14.20 7.42
N ASP A 50 15.48 -14.14 6.09
CA ASP A 50 16.76 -13.87 5.45
C ASP A 50 16.62 -13.33 4.01
N CYS A 51 17.66 -12.67 3.53
CA CYS A 51 17.80 -12.22 2.15
C CYS A 51 19.22 -12.53 1.66
N GLU A 52 19.33 -13.48 0.72
CA GLU A 52 20.62 -13.96 0.22
C GLU A 52 20.75 -13.75 -1.28
N GLY A 53 21.98 -13.50 -1.73
CA GLY A 53 22.34 -13.54 -3.15
C GLY A 53 21.82 -12.37 -4.00
N CYS A 54 21.38 -11.26 -3.41
CA CYS A 54 20.94 -10.07 -4.16
C CYS A 54 22.11 -9.09 -4.39
N MET A 55 22.92 -9.35 -5.42
CA MET A 55 23.97 -8.42 -5.86
C MET A 55 23.56 -7.65 -7.12
N LEU A 56 23.73 -6.33 -7.10
CA LEU A 56 23.51 -5.45 -8.25
C LEU A 56 24.77 -4.63 -8.49
N PHE A 57 25.39 -4.77 -9.68
CA PHE A 57 26.63 -4.07 -10.04
C PHE A 57 27.79 -4.25 -9.02
N GLY A 58 27.87 -5.43 -8.38
CA GLY A 58 28.88 -5.73 -7.36
C GLY A 58 28.61 -5.10 -5.98
N ARG A 59 27.45 -4.45 -5.79
CA ARG A 59 26.96 -3.99 -4.48
C ARG A 59 25.88 -4.93 -3.96
N ASP A 60 26.00 -5.32 -2.70
CA ASP A 60 24.96 -6.07 -2.00
C ASP A 60 23.76 -5.15 -1.70
N ILE A 61 22.61 -5.48 -2.29
CA ILE A 61 21.34 -4.77 -2.06
C ILE A 61 20.35 -5.59 -1.21
N SER A 62 20.75 -6.80 -0.79
CA SER A 62 19.98 -7.67 0.10
C SER A 62 19.42 -6.95 1.33
N PRO A 63 20.20 -6.13 2.08
CA PRO A 63 19.66 -5.42 3.24
C PRO A 63 18.60 -4.36 2.90
N ILE A 64 18.64 -3.79 1.69
CA ILE A 64 17.64 -2.82 1.23
C ILE A 64 16.34 -3.54 0.87
N LEU A 65 16.45 -4.62 0.09
CA LEU A 65 15.31 -5.43 -0.31
C LEU A 65 14.64 -6.09 0.90
N TYR A 66 15.41 -6.57 1.87
CA TYR A 66 14.87 -7.10 3.13
C TYR A 66 14.04 -6.05 3.88
N ARG A 67 14.53 -4.82 4.02
CA ARG A 67 13.77 -3.73 4.66
C ARG A 67 12.47 -3.42 3.91
N MET A 68 12.48 -3.47 2.58
CA MET A 68 11.27 -3.30 1.77
C MET A 68 10.30 -4.47 1.95
N PHE A 69 10.79 -5.69 2.12
CA PHE A 69 9.96 -6.88 2.35
C PHE A 69 9.30 -6.87 3.73
N VAL A 70 10.00 -6.37 4.76
CA VAL A 70 9.44 -6.24 6.12
C VAL A 70 8.21 -5.32 6.14
N PHE A 71 8.00 -4.44 5.15
CA PHE A 71 6.73 -3.71 5.02
C PHE A 71 5.51 -4.63 4.80
N ALA A 72 5.69 -5.89 4.38
CA ALA A 72 4.62 -6.88 4.38
C ALA A 72 3.99 -7.06 5.77
N TRP A 73 4.76 -6.90 6.85
CA TRP A 73 4.21 -6.96 8.21
C TRP A 73 3.30 -5.77 8.51
N LEU A 74 3.64 -4.59 7.99
CA LEU A 74 2.80 -3.40 8.10
C LEU A 74 1.46 -3.60 7.40
N SER A 75 1.42 -4.43 6.34
CA SER A 75 0.19 -4.69 5.61
C SER A 75 -0.90 -5.34 6.47
N MET A 76 -0.54 -6.12 7.50
CA MET A 76 -1.54 -6.69 8.41
C MET A 76 -2.38 -5.60 9.09
N PHE A 77 -1.74 -4.48 9.44
CA PHE A 77 -2.41 -3.34 10.08
C PHE A 77 -3.09 -2.43 9.05
N THR A 78 -2.40 -2.09 7.95
CA THR A 78 -2.97 -1.17 6.96
C THR A 78 -4.14 -1.77 6.21
N LEU A 79 -4.14 -3.09 5.96
CA LEU A 79 -5.23 -3.77 5.27
C LEU A 79 -6.48 -3.80 6.16
N GLY A 80 -6.32 -4.02 7.47
CA GLY A 80 -7.40 -3.86 8.45
C GLY A 80 -7.94 -2.42 8.50
N LEU A 81 -7.05 -1.43 8.58
CA LEU A 81 -7.43 0.00 8.55
C LEU A 81 -8.13 0.38 7.23
N GLY A 82 -7.63 -0.10 6.10
CA GLY A 82 -8.21 0.13 4.79
C GLY A 82 -9.60 -0.47 4.66
N MET A 83 -9.80 -1.68 5.20
CA MET A 83 -11.11 -2.33 5.23
C MET A 83 -12.10 -1.54 6.09
N LEU A 84 -11.70 -1.06 7.26
CA LEU A 84 -12.52 -0.19 8.11
C LEU A 84 -12.86 1.14 7.41
N GLY A 85 -11.89 1.74 6.71
CA GLY A 85 -12.11 2.96 5.93
C GLY A 85 -13.12 2.77 4.80
N VAL A 86 -13.03 1.66 4.06
CA VAL A 86 -14.03 1.32 3.02
C VAL A 86 -15.42 1.09 3.63
N MET A 87 -15.51 0.37 4.76
CA MET A 87 -16.80 0.17 5.44
C MET A 87 -17.40 1.50 5.90
N GLY A 88 -16.58 2.40 6.47
CA GLY A 88 -17.01 3.75 6.85
C GLY A 88 -17.50 4.57 5.65
N ALA A 89 -16.80 4.50 4.51
CA ALA A 89 -17.21 5.15 3.27
C ALA A 89 -18.56 4.65 2.75
N ILE A 90 -18.79 3.33 2.80
CA ILE A 90 -20.07 2.72 2.39
C ILE A 90 -21.21 3.18 3.29
N VAL A 91 -21.01 3.10 4.62
CA VAL A 91 -22.03 3.54 5.58
C VAL A 91 -22.37 5.02 5.38
N TRP A 92 -21.37 5.87 5.19
CA TRP A 92 -21.60 7.29 4.89
C TRP A 92 -22.39 7.45 3.58
N ALA A 93 -21.97 6.80 2.50
CA ALA A 93 -22.67 6.88 1.21
C ALA A 93 -24.13 6.42 1.27
N LEU A 94 -24.48 5.51 2.19
CA LEU A 94 -25.86 5.05 2.40
C LEU A 94 -26.69 6.02 3.26
N LEU A 95 -26.04 6.82 4.12
CA LEU A 95 -26.69 7.76 5.05
C LEU A 95 -26.77 9.20 4.50
N SER A 96 -26.01 9.52 3.45
CA SER A 96 -26.01 10.81 2.74
C SER A 96 -27.02 10.84 1.60
#